data_AF-A0A7V5V423-F1
#
_entry.id   AF-A0A7V5V423-F1
#
_cell.length_a   1.000
_cell.length_b   1.000
_cell.length_c   1.000
_cell.angle_alpha   90.00
_cell.angle_beta   90.00
_cell.angle_gamma   90.00
#
_symmetry.space_group_name_H-M   'P 1'
#
loop_
_entity.id
_entity.type
_entity.pdbx_description
1 polymer ?
#
loop_
_entity_poly.entity_id
_entity_poly.type
_entity_poly.pdbx_seq_one_letter_code
_entity_poly.pdbx_strand_id
1 'polypeptide(L)'
;MPAANELVAFNRTEQEVGEILGADRVIYQSLPDLINACSDGNKYITQFDTSCFSNEYVTAIDADYLQQLEVIRSDKAKLKSQ
;
A
#
# COMPACT_ATOMS: atom_id res chain seq x y z
N MET A 1 -4.40 -0.64 -7.09
CA MET A 1 -2.96 -0.81 -6.81
C MET A 1 -2.44 -2.02 -7.57
N PRO A 2 -1.16 -2.01 -7.97
CA PRO A 2 -0.49 -3.20 -8.48
C PRO A 2 -0.43 -4.29 -7.38
N ALA A 3 0.04 -5.48 -7.73
CA ALA A 3 0.25 -6.55 -6.78
C ALA A 3 1.23 -6.12 -5.67
N ALA A 4 1.14 -6.73 -4.49
CA ALA A 4 1.98 -6.32 -3.36
C ALA A 4 3.47 -6.46 -3.71
N ASN A 5 3.86 -7.53 -4.40
CA ASN A 5 5.22 -7.78 -4.87
C ASN A 5 5.75 -6.76 -5.91
N GLU A 6 4.86 -6.02 -6.59
CA GLU A 6 5.21 -4.97 -7.54
C GLU A 6 5.47 -3.62 -6.83
N LEU A 7 5.14 -3.50 -5.54
CA LEU A 7 5.42 -2.30 -4.77
C LEU A 7 6.90 -2.28 -4.34
N VAL A 8 7.60 -1.19 -4.66
CA VAL A 8 9.02 -1.02 -4.31
C VAL A 8 9.28 -1.17 -2.80
N ALA A 9 8.34 -0.72 -1.96
CA ALA A 9 8.45 -0.79 -0.51
C ALA A 9 8.02 -2.15 0.09
N PHE A 10 7.52 -3.09 -0.73
CA PHE A 10 7.04 -4.37 -0.19
C PHE A 10 8.17 -5.21 0.37
N ASN A 11 8.07 -5.54 1.66
CA ASN A 11 9.06 -6.29 2.43
C ASN A 11 10.48 -5.70 2.35
N ARG A 12 10.56 -4.37 2.27
CA ARG A 12 11.81 -3.61 2.25
C ARG A 12 11.78 -2.48 3.26
N THR A 13 12.95 -2.20 3.82
CA THR A 13 13.22 -1.05 4.66
C THR A 13 13.38 0.22 3.81
N GLU A 14 13.25 1.39 4.42
CA GLU A 14 13.44 2.68 3.74
C GLU A 14 14.83 2.78 3.09
N GLN A 15 15.85 2.19 3.72
CA GLN A 15 17.21 2.16 3.20
C GLN A 15 17.29 1.33 1.91
N GLU A 16 16.74 0.11 1.92
CA GLU A 16 16.73 -0.76 0.73
C GLU A 16 15.95 -0.13 -0.43
N VAL A 17 14.85 0.59 -0.13
CA VAL A 17 14.13 1.37 -1.14
C VAL A 17 15.04 2.49 -1.68
N GLY A 18 15.75 3.22 -0.82
CA GLY A 18 16.68 4.26 -1.23
C GLY A 18 17.79 3.75 -2.15
N GLU A 19 18.36 2.59 -1.82
CA GLU A 19 19.36 1.91 -2.65
C GLU A 19 18.81 1.54 -4.03
N ILE A 20 17.58 1.01 -4.11
CA ILE A 20 16.92 0.67 -5.38
C ILE A 20 16.65 1.92 -6.23
N LEU A 21 16.25 3.02 -5.59
CA LEU A 21 15.93 4.28 -6.27
C LEU A 21 17.18 5.11 -6.60
N GLY A 22 18.35 4.76 -6.07
CA GLY A 22 19.58 5.56 -6.20
C GLY A 22 19.50 6.90 -5.45
N ALA A 23 18.72 6.96 -4.36
CA ALA A 23 18.53 8.15 -3.56
C ALA A 23 19.45 8.16 -2.34
N ASP A 24 20.02 9.32 -2.00
CA ASP A 24 20.84 9.48 -0.78
C ASP A 24 20.03 9.26 0.50
N ARG A 25 18.73 9.56 0.45
CA ARG A 25 17.80 9.34 1.56
C ARG A 25 16.37 9.21 1.04
N VAL A 26 15.62 8.30 1.65
CA VAL A 26 14.16 8.19 1.52
C VAL A 26 13.55 8.51 2.87
N ILE A 27 12.41 9.21 2.85
CA ILE A 27 11.62 9.52 4.06
C ILE A 27 10.17 9.24 3.72
N TYR A 28 9.49 8.48 4.57
CA TYR A 28 8.05 8.28 4.49
C TYR A 28 7.33 9.09 5.56
N GLN A 29 6.13 9.57 5.22
CA GLN A 29 5.21 10.12 6.21
C GLN A 29 4.72 8.99 7.13
N SER A 30 4.69 9.23 8.44
CA SER A 30 4.10 8.27 9.37
C SER A 30 2.58 8.18 9.17
N LEU A 31 2.01 6.98 9.28
CA LEU A 31 0.57 6.78 9.19
C LEU A 31 -0.22 7.59 10.24
N PRO A 32 0.22 7.68 11.51
CA PRO A 32 -0.45 8.53 12.51
C PRO A 32 -0.48 10.01 12.12
N ASP A 33 0.62 10.55 11.59
CA ASP A 33 0.68 11.95 11.17
C ASP A 33 -0.23 12.21 9.96
N LEU A 34 -0.34 11.26 9.03
CA LEU A 34 -1.26 11.35 7.91
C LEU A 34 -2.72 11.41 8.38
N ILE A 35 -3.09 10.55 9.34
CA ILE A 35 -4.43 10.54 9.94
C ILE A 35 -4.73 11.89 10.62
N ASN A 36 -3.77 12.40 11.40
CA ASN A 36 -3.92 13.68 12.08
C ASN A 36 -4.10 14.83 11.06
N ALA A 37 -3.26 14.89 10.03
CA ALA A 37 -3.32 15.92 8.99
C ALA A 37 -4.66 15.92 8.25
N CYS A 38 -5.22 14.74 7.95
CA CYS A 38 -6.55 14.63 7.33
C CYS A 38 -7.69 15.01 8.30
N SER A 39 -7.55 14.72 9.59
CA SER A 39 -8.57 14.98 10.61
C SER A 39 -8.72 16.46 10.95
N ASP A 40 -7.65 17.26 10.75
CA ASP A 40 -7.68 18.71 10.98
C ASP A 40 -8.76 19.43 10.16
N GLY A 41 -9.07 18.92 8.96
CA GLY A 41 -10.13 19.47 8.10
C GLY A 41 -11.54 19.14 8.57
N ASN A 42 -11.73 18.06 9.34
CA ASN A 42 -13.03 17.64 9.87
C ASN A 42 -12.90 16.71 11.08
N LYS A 43 -13.09 17.27 12.27
CA LYS A 43 -13.01 16.54 13.55
C LYS A 43 -14.11 15.49 13.79
N TYR A 44 -15.15 15.46 12.93
CA TYR A 44 -16.20 14.44 13.02
C TYR A 44 -15.80 13.12 12.36
N ILE A 45 -14.73 13.10 11.56
CA ILE A 45 -14.18 11.85 11.02
C ILE A 45 -13.34 11.19 12.11
N THR A 46 -13.78 10.04 12.59
CA THR A 46 -13.13 9.31 13.69
C THR A 46 -12.19 8.21 13.20
N GLN A 47 -12.37 7.74 11.96
CA GLN A 47 -11.59 6.66 11.37
C GLN A 47 -11.47 6.85 9.86
N PHE A 48 -10.34 6.42 9.30
CA PHE A 48 -10.07 6.40 7.87
C PHE A 48 -9.81 4.96 7.42
N ASP A 49 -10.20 4.64 6.19
CA ASP A 49 -9.73 3.42 5.54
C ASP A 49 -8.24 3.60 5.20
N THR A 50 -7.40 2.94 5.99
CA THR A 50 -5.93 2.94 5.84
C THR A 50 -5.42 1.61 5.33
N SER A 51 -6.29 0.73 4.82
CA SER A 51 -5.98 -0.66 4.43
C SER A 51 -4.78 -0.79 3.50
N CYS A 52 -4.56 0.16 2.60
CA CYS A 52 -3.40 0.16 1.71
C CYS A 52 -2.05 0.42 2.40
N PHE A 53 -2.05 0.91 3.64
CA PHE A 53 -0.86 1.16 4.46
C PHE A 53 -0.77 0.21 5.66
N SER A 54 -1.89 -0.04 6.34
CA SER A 54 -1.97 -0.84 7.57
C SER A 54 -2.28 -2.32 7.32
N ASN A 55 -2.74 -2.66 6.11
CA ASN A 55 -3.32 -3.97 5.79
C ASN A 55 -4.61 -4.29 6.59
N GLU A 56 -5.20 -3.30 7.27
CA GLU A 56 -6.44 -3.42 8.03
C GLU A 56 -7.64 -2.98 7.17
N TYR A 57 -8.38 -3.94 6.62
CA TYR A 57 -9.54 -3.66 5.78
C TYR A 57 -10.81 -3.54 6.63
N VAL A 58 -11.48 -2.39 6.53
CA VAL A 58 -12.72 -2.09 7.28
C VAL A 58 -13.84 -3.09 6.99
N THR A 59 -13.87 -3.67 5.78
CA THR A 59 -14.89 -4.64 5.37
C THR A 59 -14.59 -6.08 5.80
N ALA A 60 -13.51 -6.32 6.55
CA ALA A 60 -13.03 -7.65 6.95
C ALA A 60 -12.92 -8.61 5.76
N ILE A 61 -11.81 -8.53 5.04
CA ILE A 61 -11.55 -9.43 3.90
C ILE A 61 -10.77 -10.67 4.34
N ASP A 62 -11.02 -11.78 3.65
CA ASP A 62 -10.23 -12.99 3.81
C ASP A 62 -8.83 -12.82 3.19
N ALA A 63 -7.80 -13.40 3.79
CA ALA A 63 -6.44 -13.36 3.28
C ALA A 63 -6.34 -13.97 1.86
N ASP A 64 -7.14 -15.00 1.60
CA ASP A 64 -7.21 -15.69 0.30
C ASP A 64 -7.78 -14.81 -0.81
N TYR A 65 -8.63 -13.82 -0.47
CA TYR A 65 -9.25 -12.92 -1.44
C TYR A 65 -8.22 -12.05 -2.17
N LEU A 66 -7.24 -11.51 -1.44
CA LEU A 66 -6.19 -10.67 -2.03
C LEU A 66 -5.28 -11.46 -2.96
N GLN A 67 -4.92 -12.69 -2.57
CA GLN A 67 -4.12 -13.59 -3.41
C GLN A 67 -4.85 -13.94 -4.72
N GLN A 68 -6.15 -14.24 -4.64
CA GLN A 68 -6.96 -14.51 -5.84
C GLN A 68 -7.01 -13.28 -6.77
N LEU A 69 -7.18 -12.08 -6.22
CA LEU A 69 -7.15 -10.84 -7.01
C LEU A 69 -5.80 -10.59 -7.68
N GLU A 70 -4.70 -10.91 -7.00
CA GLU A 70 -3.33 -10.80 -7.53
C GLU A 70 -3.11 -11.74 -8.72
N VAL A 71 -3.56 -13.00 -8.61
CA VAL A 71 -3.49 -13.99 -9.71
C VAL A 71 -4.31 -13.52 -10.91
N ILE A 72 -5.57 -13.10 -10.70
CA ILE A 72 -6.44 -12.62 -11.78
C ILE A 72 -5.83 -11.40 -12.49
N ARG A 73 -5.19 -10.49 -11.75
CA ARG A 73 -4.52 -9.32 -12.33
C ARG A 73 -3.27 -9.69 -13.11
N SER A 74 -2.45 -10.59 -12.58
CA SER A 74 -1.23 -11.08 -13.23
C SER A 74 -1.53 -11.79 -14.54
N ASP A 75 -2.55 -12.64 -14.57
CA ASP A 75 -2.98 -13.35 -15.78
C ASP A 75 -3.53 -12.40 -16.85
N LYS A 76 -4.32 -11.40 -16.44
CA LYS A 76 -4.79 -10.32 -17.34
C LYS A 76 -3.64 -9.47 -17.90
N ALA A 77 -2.61 -9.20 -17.10
CA ALA A 77 -1.43 -8.45 -17.55
C ALA A 77 -0.63 -9.25 -18.58
N LYS A 78 -0.40 -10.56 -18.35
CA LYS A 78 0.26 -11.47 -19.30
C LYS A 78 -0.49 -11.60 -20.63
N LEU A 79 -1.83 -11.64 -20.59
CA LEU A 79 -2.68 -11.72 -21.78
C LEU A 79 -2.66 -10.43 -22.64
N LYS A 80 -2.32 -9.28 -22.06
CA LYS A 80 -2.19 -8.00 -22.79
C LYS A 80 -0.81 -7.78 -23.42
N SER A 81 0.20 -8.53 -22.96
CA SER A 81 1.57 -8.45 -23.47
C SER A 81 1.88 -9.45 -24.60
N GLN A 82 0.86 -10.17 -25.10
CA GLN A 82 0.89 -10.99 -26.32
C GLN A 82 0.07 -10.29 -27.41
#